data_AF-A0A819LX60-F1
#
_entry.id   AF-A0A819LX60-F1
#
_cell.length_a   1.000
_cell.length_b   1.000
_cell.length_c   1.000
_cell.angle_alpha   90.00
_cell.angle_beta   90.00
_cell.angle_gamma   90.00
#
_symmetry.space_group_name_H-M   'P 1'
#
loop_
_entity.id
_entity.type
_entity.pdbx_description
1 polymer ?
#
loop_
_entity_poly.entity_id
_entity_poly.type
_entity_poly.pdbx_seq_one_letter_code
_entity_poly.pdbx_strand_id
1 'polypeptide(L)'
;ISSFIPINRFRLIRTKWKEMNLEEARHKRLIEIQTWNIIREILILVLFLVCLYSITYANRDIENSHVMLKTKFVLRLHAQKWYNERIPKYLSGYLNDKSNRMIGWASIRQLRVKQKISVEKKSLS
;
A
#
# COMPACT_ATOMS: atom_id res chain seq x y z
N ILE A 1 56.48 -42.82 47.37
CA ILE A 1 56.21 -42.06 46.13
C ILE A 1 54.88 -41.34 46.35
N SER A 2 54.92 -40.10 46.86
CA SER A 2 53.70 -39.30 47.10
C SER A 2 53.65 -38.20 46.04
N SER A 3 52.75 -38.37 45.08
CA SER A 3 52.57 -37.44 43.96
C SER A 3 51.89 -36.16 44.45
N PHE A 4 52.67 -35.09 44.54
CA PHE A 4 52.16 -33.73 44.76
C PHE A 4 51.33 -33.30 43.53
N ILE A 5 50.00 -33.24 43.68
CA ILE A 5 49.10 -32.72 42.64
C ILE A 5 48.97 -31.21 42.84
N PRO A 6 49.29 -30.36 41.84
CA PRO A 6 49.29 -28.91 42.02
C PRO A 6 47.87 -28.35 42.13
N ILE A 7 47.59 -27.75 43.29
CA ILE A 7 46.32 -27.10 43.70
C ILE A 7 45.87 -25.99 42.72
N ASN A 8 46.78 -25.45 41.90
CA ASN A 8 46.49 -24.39 40.92
C ASN A 8 45.53 -24.79 39.80
N ARG A 9 45.37 -26.09 39.50
CA ARG A 9 44.51 -26.56 38.39
C ARG A 9 43.04 -26.22 38.61
N PHE A 10 42.55 -26.33 39.85
CA PHE A 10 41.14 -26.07 40.17
C PHE A 10 40.76 -24.59 40.08
N ARG A 11 41.69 -23.67 40.40
CA ARG A 11 41.46 -22.23 40.29
C ARG A 11 41.35 -21.77 38.84
N LEU A 12 42.24 -22.28 37.96
CA LEU A 12 42.23 -22.02 36.52
C LEU A 12 40.96 -22.53 35.84
N ILE A 13 40.51 -23.72 36.24
CA ILE A 13 39.26 -24.30 35.74
C ILE A 13 38.09 -23.38 36.12
N ARG A 14 38.00 -22.94 37.39
CA ARG A 14 36.93 -22.06 37.88
C ARG A 14 36.89 -20.70 37.16
N THR A 15 38.03 -20.06 36.91
CA THR A 15 38.08 -18.78 36.18
C THR A 15 37.66 -18.97 34.73
N LYS A 16 38.10 -20.06 34.07
CA LYS A 16 37.68 -20.41 32.72
C LYS A 16 36.17 -20.63 32.61
N TRP A 17 35.54 -21.30 33.57
CA TRP A 17 34.07 -21.44 33.61
C TRP A 17 33.36 -20.11 33.79
N LYS A 18 33.91 -19.21 34.62
CA LYS A 18 33.33 -17.87 34.85
C LYS A 18 33.42 -17.01 33.59
N GLU A 19 34.55 -17.03 32.90
CA GLU A 19 34.76 -16.33 31.62
C GLU A 19 33.84 -16.86 30.53
N MET A 20 33.70 -18.19 30.42
CA MET A 20 32.78 -18.80 29.44
C MET A 20 31.33 -18.38 29.69
N ASN A 21 30.87 -18.37 30.94
CA ASN A 21 29.54 -17.89 31.30
C ASN A 21 29.34 -16.39 31.01
N LEU A 22 30.40 -15.57 31.19
CA LEU A 22 30.39 -14.14 30.88
C LEU A 22 30.29 -13.89 29.37
N GLU A 23 31.04 -14.64 28.56
CA GLU A 23 30.98 -14.54 27.11
C GLU A 23 29.63 -15.00 26.57
N GLU A 24 29.05 -16.07 27.10
CA GLU A 24 27.71 -16.52 26.73
C GLU A 24 26.65 -15.47 27.07
N ALA A 25 26.75 -14.83 28.25
CA ALA A 25 25.85 -13.74 28.65
C ALA A 25 25.99 -12.51 27.75
N ARG A 26 27.21 -12.17 27.29
CA ARG A 26 27.44 -11.09 26.32
C ARG A 26 26.84 -11.40 24.96
N HIS A 27 27.02 -12.64 24.49
CA HIS A 27 26.52 -13.08 23.21
C HIS A 27 24.98 -13.05 23.16
N LYS A 28 24.33 -13.51 24.23
CA LYS A 28 22.86 -13.42 24.38
C LYS A 28 22.35 -11.98 24.30
N ARG A 29 23.02 -11.02 24.95
CA ARG A 29 22.63 -9.60 24.90
C ARG A 29 22.79 -8.99 23.51
N LEU A 30 23.87 -9.34 22.79
CA LEU A 30 24.09 -8.86 21.43
C LEU A 30 23.00 -9.36 20.47
N ILE A 31 22.65 -10.64 20.57
CA ILE A 31 21.55 -11.24 19.79
C ILE A 31 20.23 -10.56 20.14
N GLU A 32 19.94 -10.35 21.42
CA GLU A 32 18.72 -9.67 21.88
C GLU A 32 18.59 -8.27 21.27
N ILE A 33 19.64 -7.45 21.36
CA ILE A 33 19.67 -6.09 20.78
C ILE A 33 19.47 -6.15 19.26
N GLN A 34 20.13 -7.08 18.58
CA GLN A 34 20.02 -7.24 17.14
C GLN A 34 18.60 -7.67 16.72
N THR A 35 17.99 -8.60 17.45
CA THR A 35 16.61 -9.02 17.20
C THR A 35 15.61 -7.89 17.43
N TRP A 36 15.79 -7.07 18.47
CA TRP A 36 14.91 -5.92 18.70
C TRP A 36 14.96 -4.89 17.57
N ASN A 37 16.15 -4.62 17.03
CA ASN A 37 16.29 -3.73 15.87
C ASN A 37 15.56 -4.28 14.64
N ILE A 38 15.74 -5.57 14.34
CA ILE A 38 15.06 -6.23 13.19
C ILE A 38 13.54 -6.22 13.37
N ILE A 39 13.04 -6.56 14.57
CA ILE A 39 11.60 -6.57 14.87
C ILE A 39 11.01 -5.17 14.69
N ARG A 40 11.70 -4.13 15.15
CA ARG A 40 11.27 -2.74 14.99
C ARG A 40 11.16 -2.34 13.51
N GLU A 41 12.13 -2.70 12.69
CA GLU A 41 12.10 -2.42 11.25
C GLU A 41 10.95 -3.14 10.55
N ILE A 42 10.74 -4.43 10.86
CA ILE A 42 9.62 -5.20 10.32
C ILE A 42 8.28 -4.56 10.71
N LEU A 43 8.14 -4.12 11.95
CA LEU A 43 6.91 -3.47 12.43
C LEU A 43 6.62 -2.18 11.64
N ILE A 44 7.63 -1.35 11.40
CA ILE A 44 7.48 -0.13 10.59
C ILE A 44 7.08 -0.47 9.16
N LEU A 45 7.69 -1.49 8.56
CA LEU A 45 7.36 -1.93 7.20
C LEU A 45 5.93 -2.46 7.09
N VAL A 46 5.48 -3.25 8.07
CA VAL A 46 4.09 -3.76 8.11
C VAL A 46 3.10 -2.61 8.26
N LEU A 47 3.35 -1.65 9.15
CA LEU A 47 2.50 -0.46 9.30
C LEU A 47 2.43 0.34 8.00
N PHE A 48 3.57 0.54 7.34
CA PHE A 48 3.64 1.23 6.05
C PHE A 48 2.81 0.50 4.98
N LEU A 49 2.90 -0.83 4.93
CA LEU A 49 2.15 -1.64 3.98
C LEU A 49 0.64 -1.56 4.23
N VAL A 50 0.20 -1.54 5.50
CA VAL A 50 -1.21 -1.32 5.87
C VAL A 50 -1.69 0.06 5.45
N CYS A 51 -0.88 1.11 5.65
CA CYS A 51 -1.20 2.45 5.18
C CYS A 51 -1.37 2.49 3.65
N LEU A 52 -0.40 1.93 2.90
CA LEU A 52 -0.49 1.86 1.44
C LEU A 52 -1.71 1.06 0.97
N TYR A 53 -1.98 -0.07 1.60
CA TYR A 53 -3.15 -0.88 1.29
C TYR A 53 -4.46 -0.11 1.53
N SER A 54 -4.54 0.61 2.64
CA SER A 54 -5.73 1.42 2.99
C SER A 54 -5.95 2.56 1.99
N ILE A 55 -4.88 3.27 1.60
CA ILE A 55 -4.95 4.35 0.60
C ILE A 55 -5.38 3.78 -0.76
N THR A 56 -4.78 2.65 -1.16
CA THR A 56 -5.07 2.00 -2.45
C THR A 56 -6.51 1.51 -2.49
N TYR A 57 -6.99 0.91 -1.39
CA TYR A 57 -8.36 0.42 -1.29
C TYR A 57 -9.37 1.56 -1.28
N ALA A 58 -9.12 2.64 -0.52
CA ALA A 58 -9.99 3.81 -0.49
C ALA A 58 -10.08 4.52 -1.85
N ASN A 59 -9.00 4.53 -2.63
CA ASN A 59 -8.98 5.11 -3.97
C ASN A 59 -9.51 4.17 -5.08
N ARG A 60 -9.75 2.89 -4.79
CA ARG A 60 -10.27 1.93 -5.78
C ARG A 60 -11.79 2.05 -5.87
N ASP A 61 -12.27 2.97 -6.71
CA ASP A 61 -13.68 3.03 -7.10
C ASP A 61 -14.06 1.76 -7.89
N ILE A 62 -14.87 0.88 -7.29
CA ILE A 62 -15.46 -0.33 -7.92
C ILE A 62 -16.81 0.03 -8.56
N GLU A 63 -16.84 1.08 -9.39
CA GLU A 63 -18.06 1.41 -10.13
C GLU A 63 -17.92 1.06 -11.61
N ASN A 64 -18.96 0.39 -12.11
CA ASN A 64 -19.19 0.19 -13.53
C ASN A 64 -19.02 1.53 -14.27
N SER A 65 -18.08 1.59 -15.22
CA SER A 65 -17.70 2.80 -15.95
C SER A 65 -18.91 3.56 -16.53
N HIS A 66 -19.92 2.82 -16.99
CA HIS A 66 -21.17 3.38 -17.51
C HIS A 66 -22.06 4.04 -16.45
N VAL A 67 -22.11 3.48 -15.25
CA VAL A 67 -22.89 4.05 -14.13
C VAL A 67 -22.20 5.30 -13.64
N MET A 68 -20.88 5.25 -13.43
CA MET A 68 -20.07 6.39 -12.96
C MET A 68 -20.18 7.61 -13.88
N LEU A 69 -20.15 7.41 -15.20
CA LEU A 69 -20.31 8.50 -16.17
C LEU A 69 -21.67 9.20 -16.03
N LYS A 70 -22.75 8.43 -15.88
CA LYS A 70 -24.11 8.99 -15.80
C LYS A 70 -24.40 9.63 -14.44
N THR A 71 -24.00 8.99 -13.35
CA THR A 71 -24.41 9.40 -11.99
C THR A 71 -23.47 10.41 -11.35
N LYS A 72 -22.15 10.28 -11.56
CA LYS A 72 -21.15 11.13 -10.90
C LYS A 72 -20.61 12.21 -11.84
N PHE A 73 -20.21 11.85 -13.06
CA PHE A 73 -19.53 12.77 -13.96
C PHE A 73 -20.45 13.81 -14.59
N VAL A 74 -21.50 13.37 -15.30
CA VAL A 74 -22.45 14.29 -15.97
C VAL A 74 -23.14 15.20 -14.96
N LEU A 75 -23.47 14.69 -13.78
CA LEU A 75 -24.15 15.45 -12.74
C LEU A 75 -23.27 16.56 -12.14
N ARG A 76 -21.95 16.34 -12.04
CA ARG A 76 -20.99 17.33 -11.54
C ARG A 76 -20.57 18.37 -12.58
N LEU A 77 -20.71 18.05 -13.87
CA LEU A 77 -20.41 18.98 -14.96
C LEU A 77 -21.47 20.08 -15.10
N HIS A 78 -22.69 19.86 -14.62
CA HIS A 78 -23.76 20.84 -14.71
C HIS A 78 -23.96 21.58 -13.39
N ALA A 79 -24.42 22.83 -13.48
CA ALA A 79 -24.84 23.58 -12.31
C ALA A 79 -26.03 22.88 -11.65
N GLN A 80 -25.94 22.64 -10.34
CA GLN A 80 -26.99 21.97 -9.59
C GLN A 80 -28.20 22.89 -9.37
N LYS A 81 -29.37 22.28 -9.12
CA LYS A 81 -30.56 23.00 -8.67
C LYS A 81 -30.26 23.68 -7.33
N TRP A 82 -30.78 24.89 -7.13
CA TRP A 82 -30.59 25.62 -5.88
C TRP A 82 -31.70 25.32 -4.85
N TYR A 83 -31.83 26.17 -3.83
CA TYR A 83 -32.71 26.00 -2.67
C TYR A 83 -34.20 26.01 -3.05
N ASN A 84 -34.50 26.46 -4.27
CA ASN A 84 -35.84 26.56 -4.81
C ASN A 84 -36.14 25.49 -5.87
N GLU A 85 -35.26 24.50 -6.06
CA GLU A 85 -35.37 23.41 -7.04
C GLU A 85 -35.56 23.84 -8.51
N ARG A 86 -35.50 25.14 -8.79
CA ARG A 86 -35.66 25.69 -10.13
C ARG A 86 -34.40 25.43 -10.92
N ILE A 87 -34.60 25.18 -12.22
CA ILE A 87 -33.49 25.00 -13.17
C ILE A 87 -32.70 26.32 -13.20
N PRO A 88 -31.39 26.29 -12.94
CA PRO A 88 -30.58 27.50 -12.86
C PRO A 88 -30.42 28.14 -14.24
N LYS A 89 -31.08 29.28 -14.46
CA LYS A 89 -30.96 30.07 -15.70
C LYS A 89 -29.61 30.79 -15.74
N TYR A 90 -28.98 30.86 -16.92
CA TYR A 90 -27.68 31.52 -17.18
C TYR A 90 -26.45 30.93 -16.49
N LEU A 91 -26.56 29.69 -16.00
CA LEU A 91 -25.51 29.02 -15.21
C LEU A 91 -24.99 27.75 -15.88
N SER A 92 -25.32 27.53 -17.16
CA SER A 92 -24.91 26.37 -17.94
C SER A 92 -23.39 26.25 -18.12
N GLY A 93 -22.65 27.35 -17.96
CA GLY A 93 -21.18 27.37 -18.01
C GLY A 93 -20.50 27.25 -16.65
N TYR A 94 -21.22 26.97 -15.58
CA TYR A 94 -20.68 26.85 -14.23
C TYR A 94 -20.74 25.41 -13.72
N LEU A 95 -19.67 24.99 -13.06
CA LEU A 95 -19.57 23.67 -12.44
C LEU A 95 -20.17 23.72 -11.02
N ASN A 96 -20.95 22.70 -10.67
CA ASN A 96 -21.44 22.44 -9.32
C ASN A 96 -22.14 23.64 -8.62
N ASP A 97 -21.39 24.38 -7.81
CA ASP A 97 -21.81 25.49 -6.94
C ASP A 97 -21.46 26.89 -7.48
N LYS A 98 -20.98 26.97 -8.74
CA LYS A 98 -20.62 28.22 -9.46
C LYS A 98 -19.31 28.87 -9.02
N SER A 99 -18.53 28.22 -8.16
CA SER A 99 -17.16 28.65 -7.86
C SER A 99 -16.24 28.55 -9.08
N ASN A 100 -16.48 27.55 -9.94
CA ASN A 100 -15.67 27.23 -11.10
C ASN A 100 -16.45 27.38 -12.41
N ARG A 101 -15.84 28.02 -13.41
CA ARG A 101 -16.40 28.17 -14.76
C ARG A 101 -15.86 27.11 -15.69
N MET A 102 -16.75 26.43 -16.42
CA MET A 102 -16.39 25.51 -17.48
C MET A 102 -15.84 26.29 -18.68
N ILE A 103 -14.70 25.84 -19.21
CA ILE A 103 -14.06 26.43 -20.37
C ILE A 103 -14.21 25.47 -21.55
N GLY A 104 -14.79 25.96 -22.65
CA GLY A 104 -15.00 25.16 -23.86
C GLY A 104 -16.06 24.06 -23.69
N TRP A 105 -15.82 22.91 -24.32
CA TRP A 105 -16.72 21.75 -24.29
C TRP A 105 -15.94 20.48 -23.94
N ALA A 106 -16.59 19.53 -23.28
CA ALA A 106 -15.98 18.25 -22.92
C ALA A 106 -15.88 17.32 -24.14
N SER A 107 -14.67 16.85 -24.45
CA SER A 107 -14.41 15.91 -25.56
C SER A 107 -14.06 14.52 -25.04
N ILE A 108 -14.78 13.49 -25.51
CA ILE A 108 -14.50 12.09 -25.20
C ILE A 108 -13.76 11.45 -26.38
N ARG A 109 -12.63 10.80 -26.12
CA ARG A 109 -11.84 10.05 -27.12
C ARG A 109 -11.91 8.55 -26.82
N GLN A 110 -12.13 7.74 -27.84
CA GLN A 110 -12.18 6.28 -27.73
C GLN A 110 -11.20 5.64 -28.73
N LEU A 111 -10.36 4.74 -28.23
CA LEU A 111 -9.52 3.87 -29.06
C LEU A 111 -10.19 2.49 -29.19
N ARG A 112 -10.14 1.89 -30.38
CA ARG A 112 -10.66 0.55 -30.65
C ARG A 112 -9.60 -0.28 -31.37
N VAL A 113 -9.38 -1.50 -30.89
CA VAL A 113 -8.51 -2.48 -31.54
C VAL A 113 -9.32 -3.28 -32.57
N LYS A 114 -8.74 -3.53 -33.75
CA LYS A 114 -9.36 -4.41 -34.75
C LYS A 114 -9.38 -5.85 -34.23
N GLN A 115 -10.56 -6.44 -34.13
CA GLN A 115 -10.67 -7.87 -33.89
C GLN A 115 -10.14 -8.63 -35.11
N LYS A 116 -9.34 -9.67 -34.87
CA LYS A 116 -8.89 -10.59 -35.92
C LYS A 116 -10.11 -11.44 -36.28
N ILE A 117 -10.87 -11.03 -37.29
CA ILE A 117 -11.95 -11.86 -37.83
C ILE A 117 -11.26 -12.98 -38.60
N SER A 118 -10.93 -14.07 -37.90
CA SER A 118 -10.68 -15.34 -38.56
C SER A 118 -12.03 -15.81 -39.11
N VAL A 119 -12.43 -15.28 -40.27
CA VAL A 119 -13.49 -15.86 -41.06
C VAL A 119 -12.98 -17.24 -41.45
N GLU A 120 -13.36 -18.25 -40.67
CA GLU A 120 -13.32 -19.62 -41.11
C GLU A 120 -14.18 -19.66 -42.37
N LYS A 121 -13.56 -19.54 -43.54
CA LYS A 121 -14.15 -19.95 -44.82
C LYS A 121 -14.28 -21.47 -44.76
N LYS A 122 -15.13 -21.98 -43.87
CA LYS A 122 -15.53 -23.38 -43.86
C LYS A 122 -16.70 -23.51 -44.82
N SER A 123 -16.46 -24.33 -45.83
CA SER A 123 -17.46 -25.13 -46.55
C SER A 123 -18.62 -24.39 -47.21
N LEU A 124 -18.38 -23.97 -48.45
CA LEU A 124 -19.24 -24.19 -49.62
C LEU A 124 -18.23 -24.33 -50.78
N SER A 125 -17.55 -25.47 -50.97
CA SER A 125 -18.04 -26.73 -51.58
C SER A 125 -19.02 -26.48 -52.71
#